data_AF-A0AAV2BVB4-F1
#
_entry.id   AF-A0AAV2BVB4-F1
#
_cell.length_a   1.000
_cell.length_b   1.000
_cell.length_c   1.000
_cell.angle_alpha   90.00
_cell.angle_beta   90.00
_cell.angle_gamma   90.00
#
_symmetry.space_group_name_H-M   'P 1'
#
loop_
_entity.id
_entity.type
_entity.pdbx_description
1 polymer ?
#
loop_
_entity_poly.entity_id
_entity_poly.type
_entity_poly.pdbx_seq_one_letter_code
_entity_poly.pdbx_strand_id
1 'polypeptide(L)'
;MNTSSNEFEEALAFAEDLVWTFFISSNVSLSPSSGASYRIRSHVNFDVLLTVYHFSRVLSKPYYRANYFPRGYNVLDFLLFCGKVVSQALHDYRCGTEEAVEYAINSIATCLNEFMSSGEFERNGGWSELQDTCSKLSTWPAFRSVVCLGNKYGDRAEC
;
A
#
# COMPACT_ATOMS: atom_id res chain seq x y z
N MET A 1 -28.29 -10.33 4.11
CA MET A 1 -26.97 -10.99 4.19
C MET A 1 -26.30 -10.80 2.84
N ASN A 2 -25.31 -9.89 2.75
CA ASN A 2 -24.38 -9.76 1.60
C ASN A 2 -23.18 -8.83 1.91
N THR A 3 -22.84 -8.62 3.18
CA THR A 3 -21.82 -7.65 3.63
C THR A 3 -20.39 -8.05 3.24
N SER A 4 -20.05 -9.33 3.32
CA SER A 4 -18.69 -9.82 3.04
C SER A 4 -18.28 -9.70 1.57
N SER A 5 -19.22 -9.80 0.62
CA SER A 5 -18.92 -9.61 -0.81
C SER A 5 -18.61 -8.16 -1.14
N ASN A 6 -19.26 -7.22 -0.44
CA ASN A 6 -19.05 -5.79 -0.64
C ASN A 6 -17.73 -5.31 -0.03
N GLU A 7 -17.36 -5.85 1.14
CA GLU A 7 -16.09 -5.52 1.81
C GLU A 7 -14.87 -5.94 0.99
N PHE A 8 -14.88 -7.15 0.41
CA PHE A 8 -13.76 -7.61 -0.41
C PHE A 8 -13.64 -6.83 -1.72
N GLU A 9 -14.76 -6.50 -2.37
CA GLU A 9 -14.77 -5.65 -3.58
C GLU A 9 -14.21 -4.25 -3.27
N GLU A 10 -14.56 -3.67 -2.13
CA GLU A 10 -14.03 -2.37 -1.70
C GLU A 10 -12.52 -2.44 -1.38
N ALA A 11 -12.09 -3.48 -0.68
CA ALA A 11 -10.68 -3.71 -0.40
C ALA A 11 -9.85 -3.95 -1.67
N LEU A 12 -10.42 -4.69 -2.64
CA LEU A 12 -9.80 -4.93 -3.94
C LEU A 12 -9.67 -3.63 -4.74
N ALA A 13 -10.73 -2.82 -4.80
CA ALA A 13 -10.69 -1.53 -5.49
C ALA A 13 -9.64 -0.58 -4.89
N PHE A 14 -9.51 -0.55 -3.55
CA PHE A 14 -8.44 0.20 -2.89
C PHE A 14 -7.04 -0.32 -3.26
N ALA A 15 -6.84 -1.64 -3.24
CA ALA A 15 -5.55 -2.27 -3.51
C ALA A 15 -5.11 -2.07 -4.96
N GLU A 16 -6.03 -2.27 -5.92
CA GLU A 16 -5.82 -1.94 -7.33
C GLU A 16 -5.37 -0.49 -7.43
N ASP A 17 -6.17 0.42 -6.87
CA ASP A 17 -5.91 1.84 -7.09
C ASP A 17 -4.54 2.28 -6.57
N LEU A 18 -4.16 1.75 -5.41
CA LEU A 18 -2.89 2.03 -4.78
C LEU A 18 -1.73 1.51 -5.62
N VAL A 19 -1.77 0.24 -6.04
CA VAL A 19 -0.68 -0.41 -6.79
C VAL A 19 -0.52 0.25 -8.17
N TRP A 20 -1.61 0.41 -8.91
CA TRP A 20 -1.58 1.02 -10.25
C TRP A 20 -1.03 2.44 -10.21
N THR A 21 -1.53 3.27 -9.30
CA THR A 21 -1.07 4.66 -9.17
C THR A 21 0.39 4.73 -8.73
N PHE A 22 0.82 3.85 -7.83
CA PHE A 22 2.21 3.75 -7.40
C PHE A 22 3.16 3.39 -8.56
N PHE A 23 2.80 2.42 -9.38
CA PHE A 23 3.60 2.00 -10.53
C PHE A 23 3.69 3.09 -11.61
N ILE A 24 2.57 3.75 -11.91
CA ILE A 24 2.54 4.89 -12.84
C ILE A 24 3.45 6.01 -12.31
N SER A 25 3.37 6.34 -11.01
CA SER A 25 4.24 7.35 -10.40
C SER A 25 5.73 6.96 -10.40
N SER A 26 6.01 5.66 -10.53
CA SER A 26 7.36 5.08 -10.64
C SER A 26 7.83 4.90 -12.09
N ASN A 27 7.14 5.54 -13.05
CA ASN A 27 7.39 5.48 -14.50
C ASN A 27 7.34 4.06 -15.09
N VAL A 28 6.52 3.18 -14.52
CA VAL A 28 6.26 1.85 -15.09
C VAL A 28 5.00 1.92 -15.95
N SER A 29 5.14 1.56 -17.22
CA SER A 29 4.01 1.40 -18.12
C SER A 29 3.40 0.02 -17.87
N LEU A 30 2.33 -0.02 -17.09
CA LEU A 30 1.54 -1.22 -16.92
C LEU A 30 0.53 -1.32 -18.06
N SER A 31 0.49 -2.47 -18.73
CA SER A 31 -0.62 -2.83 -19.62
C SER A 31 -1.63 -3.62 -18.80
N PRO A 32 -2.89 -3.19 -18.68
CA PRO A 32 -3.91 -4.00 -18.02
C PRO A 32 -4.01 -5.35 -18.72
N SER A 33 -3.90 -6.44 -17.96
CA SER A 33 -3.98 -7.82 -18.47
C SER A 33 -5.30 -8.11 -19.20
N SER A 34 -6.35 -7.30 -18.95
CA SER A 34 -7.68 -7.40 -19.55
C SER A 34 -7.99 -6.39 -20.67
N GLY A 35 -7.05 -5.52 -21.08
CA GLY A 35 -7.30 -4.47 -22.08
C GLY A 35 -8.29 -3.38 -21.64
N ALA A 36 -8.76 -3.43 -20.38
CA ALA A 36 -9.61 -2.41 -19.79
C ALA A 36 -8.79 -1.18 -19.40
N SER A 37 -9.26 0.02 -19.77
CA SER A 37 -8.67 1.27 -19.27
C SER A 37 -8.86 1.33 -17.75
N TYR A 38 -7.74 1.25 -17.01
CA TYR A 38 -7.73 1.48 -15.58
C TYR A 38 -8.21 2.91 -15.29
N ARG A 39 -9.21 3.02 -14.43
CA ARG A 39 -9.72 4.28 -13.88
C ARG A 39 -9.54 4.20 -12.38
N ILE A 40 -9.06 5.27 -11.75
CA ILE A 40 -9.01 5.41 -10.29
C ILE A 40 -10.46 5.40 -9.77
N ARG A 41 -10.82 4.50 -8.86
CA ARG A 41 -12.19 4.29 -8.38
C ARG A 41 -12.40 4.50 -6.87
N SER A 42 -11.37 4.75 -6.07
CA SER A 42 -11.39 4.49 -4.62
C SER A 42 -10.88 5.63 -3.72
N HIS A 43 -10.80 5.32 -2.42
CA HIS A 43 -10.30 6.14 -1.30
C HIS A 43 -8.80 6.48 -1.36
N VAL A 44 -8.07 6.04 -2.38
CA VAL A 44 -6.65 6.37 -2.56
C VAL A 44 -6.51 7.82 -3.04
N ASN A 45 -6.28 8.73 -2.11
CA ASN A 45 -5.94 10.12 -2.41
C ASN A 45 -4.42 10.32 -2.50
N PHE A 46 -3.99 11.54 -2.87
CA PHE A 46 -2.58 11.88 -3.01
C PHE A 46 -1.78 11.68 -1.70
N ASP A 47 -2.38 11.97 -0.54
CA ASP A 47 -1.72 11.82 0.77
C ASP A 47 -1.48 10.35 1.11
N VAL A 48 -2.44 9.47 0.82
CA VAL A 48 -2.30 8.01 0.99
C VAL A 48 -1.15 7.50 0.11
N LEU A 49 -1.17 7.86 -1.18
CA LEU A 49 -0.13 7.47 -2.13
C LEU A 49 1.26 7.96 -1.68
N LEU A 50 1.36 9.23 -1.28
CA LEU A 50 2.63 9.82 -0.83
C LEU A 50 3.15 9.13 0.43
N THR A 51 2.26 8.79 1.37
CA THR A 51 2.63 8.10 2.60
C THR A 51 3.13 6.68 2.32
N VAL A 52 2.44 5.93 1.46
CA VAL A 52 2.87 4.60 1.00
C VAL A 52 4.21 4.68 0.26
N TYR A 53 4.40 5.70 -0.58
CA TYR A 53 5.68 5.99 -1.23
C TYR A 53 6.80 6.34 -0.26
N HIS A 54 6.49 7.02 0.83
CA HIS A 54 7.47 7.24 1.88
C HIS A 54 7.83 5.95 2.60
N PHE A 55 6.85 5.13 2.96
CA PHE A 55 7.09 3.86 3.63
C PHE A 55 7.81 2.82 2.76
N SER A 56 7.56 2.79 1.44
CA SER A 56 8.29 1.92 0.51
C SER A 56 9.81 2.17 0.52
N ARG A 57 10.22 3.40 0.88
CA ARG A 57 11.64 3.81 0.95
C ARG A 57 12.26 3.63 2.33
N VAL A 58 11.47 3.35 3.37
CA VAL A 58 11.99 3.11 4.71
C VAL A 58 12.56 1.70 4.76
N LEU A 59 13.87 1.60 4.55
CA LEU A 59 14.66 0.38 4.67
C LEU A 59 14.45 -0.25 6.05
N SER A 60 13.64 -1.29 6.11
CA SER A 60 13.75 -2.32 7.13
C SER A 60 13.61 -3.67 6.44
N LYS A 61 14.48 -4.60 6.83
CA LYS A 61 14.66 -5.96 6.29
C LYS A 61 13.35 -6.61 5.78
N PRO A 62 13.44 -7.50 4.77
CA PRO A 62 12.27 -8.15 4.20
C PRO A 62 11.45 -8.88 5.27
N TYR A 63 10.28 -8.33 5.61
CA TYR A 63 9.29 -8.99 6.47
C TYR A 63 8.31 -9.74 5.57
N TYR A 64 8.76 -10.88 5.03
CA TYR A 64 7.90 -11.81 4.29
C TYR A 64 7.18 -12.79 5.21
N ARG A 65 6.51 -12.30 6.24
CA ARG A 65 5.54 -13.13 6.94
C ARG A 65 4.24 -12.37 7.15
N ALA A 66 3.21 -12.90 6.50
CA ALA A 66 1.83 -12.72 6.85
C ALA A 66 1.67 -12.69 8.39
N ASN A 67 0.88 -11.75 8.87
CA ASN A 67 0.52 -11.52 10.28
C ASN A 67 1.47 -10.64 11.10
N TYR A 68 2.04 -9.56 10.55
CA TYR A 68 2.71 -8.54 11.36
C TYR A 68 1.75 -7.49 11.95
N PHE A 69 0.55 -7.92 12.36
CA PHE A 69 -0.39 -7.09 13.13
C PHE A 69 -0.62 -7.70 14.52
N PRO A 70 0.42 -7.85 15.37
CA PRO A 70 0.32 -8.55 16.65
C PRO A 70 -0.63 -7.85 17.64
N ARG A 71 -1.05 -6.62 17.35
CA ARG A 71 -1.96 -5.82 18.16
C ARG A 71 -3.29 -5.51 17.44
N GLY A 72 -3.56 -6.18 16.33
CA GLY A 72 -4.71 -5.88 15.46
C GLY A 72 -4.43 -4.73 14.49
N TYR A 73 -5.50 -4.23 13.87
CA TYR A 73 -5.42 -3.16 12.87
C TYR A 73 -4.87 -1.87 13.47
N ASN A 74 -3.86 -1.31 12.81
CA ASN A 74 -3.36 0.04 13.02
C ASN A 74 -3.07 0.67 11.67
N VAL A 75 -3.49 1.93 11.47
CA VAL A 75 -3.34 2.63 10.18
C VAL A 75 -1.87 2.74 9.75
N LEU A 76 -0.95 3.05 10.67
CA LEU A 76 0.46 3.20 10.33
C LEU A 76 1.09 1.86 9.93
N ASP A 77 0.78 0.80 10.68
CA ASP A 77 1.28 -0.55 10.36
C ASP A 77 0.70 -1.04 9.02
N PHE A 78 -0.56 -0.73 8.73
CA PHE A 78 -1.19 -1.06 7.45
C PHE A 78 -0.56 -0.31 6.28
N LEU A 79 -0.34 1.01 6.41
CA LEU A 79 0.32 1.81 5.38
C LEU A 79 1.77 1.38 5.16
N LEU A 80 2.49 1.00 6.23
CA LEU A 80 3.84 0.44 6.14
C LEU A 80 3.83 -0.91 5.40
N PHE A 81 2.88 -1.78 5.72
CA PHE A 81 2.68 -3.04 5.01
C PHE A 81 2.43 -2.80 3.51
N CYS A 82 1.51 -1.90 3.16
CA CYS A 82 1.25 -1.51 1.78
C CYS A 82 2.53 -1.03 1.08
N GLY A 83 3.28 -0.10 1.71
CA GLY A 83 4.54 0.41 1.18
C GLY A 83 5.56 -0.69 0.84
N LYS A 84 5.69 -1.70 1.72
CA LYS A 84 6.58 -2.84 1.49
C LYS A 84 6.11 -3.73 0.34
N VAL A 85 4.82 -4.09 0.32
CA VAL A 85 4.24 -4.95 -0.71
C VAL A 85 4.40 -4.31 -2.10
N VAL A 86 4.04 -3.03 -2.24
CA VAL A 86 4.14 -2.35 -3.54
C VAL A 86 5.60 -2.13 -3.97
N SER A 87 6.51 -1.88 -3.02
CA SER A 87 7.94 -1.76 -3.33
C SER A 87 8.52 -3.06 -3.86
N GLN A 88 8.17 -4.19 -3.22
CA GLN A 88 8.65 -5.49 -3.63
C GLN A 88 8.09 -5.87 -4.99
N ALA A 89 6.78 -5.69 -5.20
CA ALA A 89 6.19 -5.97 -6.49
C ALA A 89 6.79 -5.12 -7.61
N LEU A 90 7.12 -3.86 -7.34
CA LEU A 90 7.82 -3.02 -8.30
C LEU A 90 9.22 -3.56 -8.65
N HIS A 91 9.95 -4.06 -7.66
CA HIS A 91 11.24 -4.71 -7.88
C HIS A 91 11.09 -5.98 -8.72
N ASP A 92 10.21 -6.90 -8.32
CA ASP A 92 9.98 -8.17 -8.99
C ASP A 92 9.49 -7.97 -10.44
N TYR A 93 8.59 -7.00 -10.65
CA TYR A 93 8.12 -6.62 -11.98
C TYR A 93 9.26 -6.13 -12.86
N ARG A 94 10.14 -5.26 -12.33
CA ARG A 94 11.33 -4.78 -13.06
C ARG A 94 12.34 -5.89 -13.35
N CYS A 95 12.33 -6.96 -12.56
CA CYS A 95 13.12 -8.18 -12.78
C CYS A 95 12.43 -9.19 -13.71
N GLY A 96 11.26 -8.86 -14.27
CA GLY A 96 10.57 -9.67 -15.27
C GLY A 96 9.48 -10.60 -14.72
N THR A 97 9.08 -10.45 -13.46
CA THR A 97 7.93 -11.18 -12.88
C THR A 97 6.68 -10.33 -12.99
N GLU A 98 5.96 -10.42 -14.11
CA GLU A 98 4.79 -9.58 -14.38
C GLU A 98 3.63 -9.84 -13.40
N GLU A 99 3.49 -11.08 -12.93
CA GLU A 99 2.47 -11.51 -11.97
C GLU A 99 2.61 -10.84 -10.59
N ALA A 100 3.76 -10.22 -10.31
CA ALA A 100 4.02 -9.54 -9.04
C ALA A 100 3.01 -8.42 -8.76
N VAL A 101 2.48 -7.77 -9.80
CA VAL A 101 1.45 -6.73 -9.68
C VAL A 101 0.16 -7.32 -9.11
N GLU A 102 -0.32 -8.43 -9.69
CA GLU A 102 -1.53 -9.12 -9.24
C GLU A 102 -1.36 -9.69 -7.83
N TYR A 103 -0.17 -10.21 -7.50
CA TYR A 103 0.12 -10.68 -6.14
C TYR A 103 0.12 -9.56 -5.09
N ALA A 104 0.62 -8.38 -5.43
CA ALA A 104 0.55 -7.21 -4.54
C ALA A 104 -0.89 -6.78 -4.29
N ILE A 105 -1.69 -6.64 -5.36
CA ILE A 105 -3.10 -6.28 -5.27
C ILE A 105 -3.84 -7.25 -4.36
N ASN A 106 -3.72 -8.56 -4.63
CA ASN A 106 -4.40 -9.58 -3.84
C ASN A 106 -3.93 -9.61 -2.39
N SER A 107 -2.64 -9.40 -2.11
CA SER A 107 -2.12 -9.36 -0.74
C SER A 107 -2.69 -8.19 0.06
N ILE A 108 -2.74 -6.99 -0.53
CA ILE A 108 -3.28 -5.79 0.13
C ILE A 108 -4.79 -5.94 0.34
N ALA A 109 -5.52 -6.38 -0.68
CA ALA A 109 -6.96 -6.58 -0.63
C ALA A 109 -7.35 -7.62 0.44
N THR A 110 -6.66 -8.76 0.47
CA THR A 110 -6.92 -9.82 1.45
C THR A 110 -6.69 -9.32 2.88
N CYS A 111 -5.55 -8.66 3.12
CA CYS A 111 -5.21 -8.13 4.43
C CYS A 111 -6.23 -7.08 4.91
N LEU A 112 -6.63 -6.15 4.05
CA LEU A 112 -7.63 -5.14 4.41
C LEU A 112 -9.00 -5.77 4.66
N ASN A 113 -9.41 -6.73 3.82
CA ASN A 113 -10.68 -7.44 4.00
C ASN A 113 -10.75 -8.20 5.33
N GLU A 114 -9.65 -8.81 5.80
CA GLU A 114 -9.61 -9.44 7.12
C GLU A 114 -9.95 -8.44 8.26
N PHE A 115 -9.47 -7.21 8.17
CA PHE A 115 -9.77 -6.16 9.14
C PHE A 115 -11.18 -5.57 8.98
N MET A 116 -11.69 -5.47 7.74
CA MET A 116 -13.06 -5.05 7.48
C MET A 116 -14.07 -6.08 8.01
N SER A 117 -13.89 -7.36 7.66
CA SER A 117 -14.80 -8.43 8.06
C SER A 117 -14.77 -8.74 9.56
N SER A 118 -13.66 -8.47 10.26
CA SER A 118 -13.58 -8.54 11.73
C SER A 118 -14.13 -7.28 12.44
N GLY A 119 -14.46 -6.24 11.66
CA GLY A 119 -14.88 -4.92 12.15
C GLY A 119 -13.76 -4.14 12.85
N GLU A 120 -12.52 -4.60 12.84
CA GLU A 120 -11.39 -3.87 13.40
C GLU A 120 -11.12 -2.57 12.63
N PHE A 121 -11.29 -2.59 11.32
CA PHE A 121 -11.12 -1.41 10.46
C PHE A 121 -12.07 -0.28 10.91
N GLU A 122 -13.36 -0.57 10.98
CA GLU A 122 -14.38 0.41 11.40
C GLU A 122 -14.23 0.87 12.86
N ARG A 123 -13.89 -0.06 13.78
CA ARG A 123 -13.63 0.31 15.20
C ARG A 123 -12.45 1.26 15.37
N ASN A 124 -11.52 1.28 14.41
CA ASN A 124 -10.37 2.18 14.38
C ASN A 124 -10.58 3.37 13.42
N GLY A 125 -11.84 3.73 13.11
CA GLY A 125 -12.19 4.92 12.34
C GLY A 125 -12.19 4.75 10.82
N GLY A 126 -11.93 3.54 10.33
CA GLY A 126 -12.10 3.14 8.93
C GLY A 126 -11.39 4.06 7.94
N TRP A 127 -12.06 4.36 6.83
CA TRP A 127 -11.52 5.21 5.78
C TRP A 127 -11.19 6.63 6.24
N SER A 128 -11.97 7.19 7.17
CA SER A 128 -11.75 8.54 7.66
C SER A 128 -10.44 8.65 8.43
N GLU A 129 -10.15 7.70 9.33
CA GLU A 129 -8.89 7.70 10.10
C GLU A 129 -7.68 7.44 9.18
N LEU A 130 -7.84 6.57 8.18
CA LEU A 130 -6.81 6.33 7.17
C LEU A 130 -6.45 7.61 6.43
N GLN A 131 -7.44 8.37 5.96
CA GLN A 131 -7.22 9.63 5.25
C GLN A 131 -6.62 10.71 6.16
N ASP A 132 -7.18 10.90 7.36
CA ASP A 132 -6.71 11.91 8.31
C ASP A 132 -5.27 11.64 8.77
N THR A 133 -4.93 10.38 9.05
CA THR A 133 -3.55 9.97 9.37
C THR A 133 -2.60 10.32 8.22
N CYS A 134 -2.97 10.00 6.98
CA CYS A 134 -2.12 10.30 5.81
C CYS A 134 -1.94 11.81 5.60
N SER A 135 -2.99 12.62 5.74
CA SER A 135 -2.91 14.08 5.60
C SER A 135 -2.05 14.72 6.71
N LYS A 136 -2.13 14.19 7.95
CA LYS A 136 -1.24 14.63 9.05
C LYS A 136 0.22 14.26 8.78
N LEU A 137 0.49 13.04 8.32
CA LEU A 137 1.85 12.60 7.99
C LEU A 137 2.42 13.37 6.80
N SER A 138 1.62 13.62 5.77
CA SER A 138 2.05 14.31 4.56
C SER A 138 2.47 15.75 4.85
N THR A 139 1.91 16.38 5.88
CA THR A 139 2.29 17.73 6.32
C THR A 139 3.39 17.76 7.39
N TRP A 140 3.75 16.61 7.98
CA TRP A 140 4.74 16.55 9.06
C TRP A 140 6.18 16.69 8.54
N PRO A 141 6.90 17.79 8.86
CA PRO A 141 8.23 18.05 8.29
C PRO A 141 9.29 17.01 8.72
N ALA A 142 9.14 16.44 9.92
CA ALA A 142 10.03 15.41 10.43
C ALA A 142 9.86 14.09 9.68
N PHE A 143 8.62 13.69 9.34
CA PHE A 143 8.36 12.50 8.52
C PHE A 143 8.99 12.64 7.12
N ARG A 144 8.78 13.80 6.48
CA ARG A 144 9.46 14.14 5.21
C ARG A 144 10.98 14.09 5.32
N SER A 145 11.55 14.51 6.46
CA SER A 145 12.99 14.56 6.69
C SER A 145 13.60 13.19 7.04
N VAL A 146 12.91 12.35 7.82
CA VAL A 146 13.35 10.98 8.17
C VAL A 146 13.36 10.08 6.93
N VAL A 147 12.39 10.23 6.03
CA VAL A 147 12.39 9.52 4.75
C VAL A 147 13.55 10.01 3.85
N CYS A 148 13.87 11.31 3.86
CA CYS A 148 15.06 11.83 3.17
C CYS A 148 16.38 11.31 3.75
N LEU A 149 16.46 11.07 5.08
CA LEU A 149 17.65 10.53 5.72
C LEU A 149 17.87 9.04 5.44
N GLY A 150 16.79 8.25 5.28
CA GLY A 150 16.87 6.86 4.81
C GLY A 150 17.58 6.72 3.45
N ASN A 151 17.40 7.69 2.54
CA ASN A 151 18.09 7.72 1.25
C ASN A 151 19.57 8.09 1.34
N LYS A 152 19.97 8.86 2.36
CA LYS A 152 21.37 9.31 2.48
C LYS A 152 22.33 8.19 2.94
N TYR A 153 21.78 7.16 3.57
CA TYR A 153 22.55 6.04 4.14
C TYR A 153 22.13 4.67 3.58
N GLY A 154 21.04 4.60 2.82
CA GLY A 154 20.49 3.36 2.24
C GLY A 154 21.05 2.96 0.87
N ASP A 155 21.43 3.93 0.03
CA ASP A 155 21.90 3.67 -1.35
C ASP A 155 23.38 3.24 -1.44
N ARG A 156 23.96 2.72 -0.36
CA ARG A 156 25.37 2.25 -0.33
C ARG A 156 25.55 0.77 -0.03
N ALA A 157 24.48 -0.01 -0.01
CA ALA A 157 24.54 -1.46 0.10
C ALA A 157 23.51 -2.03 -0.87
N GLU A 158 23.78 -2.85 -1.87
CA GLU A 158 24.94 -3.60 -2.35
C GLU A 158 24.63 -3.91 -3.85
N CYS A 159 25.67 -3.93 -4.69
CA CYS A 159 25.79 -4.52 -6.04
C CYS A 159 24.61 -4.49 -7.03
#